data_AF-A0A536SBG5-F1
#
_entry.id   AF-A0A536SBG5-F1
#
_cell.length_a   1.000
_cell.length_b   1.000
_cell.length_c   1.000
_cell.angle_alpha   90.00
_cell.angle_beta   90.00
_cell.angle_gamma   90.00
#
_symmetry.space_group_name_H-M   'P 1'
#
loop_
_entity.id
_entity.type
_entity.pdbx_description
1 polymer ?
#
loop_
_entity_poly.entity_id
_entity_poly.type
_entity_poly.pdbx_seq_one_letter_code
_entity_poly.pdbx_strand_id
1 'polypeptide(L)'
;MDLCEQSPSYVRAIAPYQPGKPISELAREMGLDEKKIVKLASNENPLGVSPKARAAIKKELAQLGRYPDGNAFELKAALARRYGVPEECIVV
;
A
#
# COMPACT_ATOMS: atom_id res chain seq x y z
N MET A 1 16.97 14.05 30.30
CA MET A 1 17.13 12.69 29.77
C MET A 1 16.64 12.74 28.33
N ASP A 2 17.47 12.35 27.36
CA ASP A 2 17.07 12.30 25.95
C ASP A 2 16.13 11.11 25.73
N LEU A 3 14.96 11.35 25.15
CA LEU A 3 13.97 10.31 24.84
C LEU A 3 14.49 9.34 23.76
N CYS A 4 15.38 9.79 22.88
CA CYS A 4 15.98 8.96 21.84
C CYS A 4 16.83 7.82 22.42
N GLU A 5 17.50 8.08 23.56
CA GLU A 5 18.34 7.10 24.27
C GLU A 5 17.54 5.97 24.92
N GLN A 6 16.21 6.13 25.09
CA GLN A 6 15.34 5.10 25.67
C GLN A 6 14.95 4.01 24.67
N SER A 7 15.09 4.24 23.36
CA SER A 7 14.80 3.23 22.34
C SER A 7 15.82 2.08 22.37
N PRO A 8 15.53 0.89 21.80
CA PRO A 8 16.54 -0.14 21.63
C PRO A 8 17.64 0.28 20.65
N SER A 9 18.88 -0.15 20.86
CA SER A 9 20.03 0.24 20.02
C SER A 9 19.84 -0.09 18.54
N TYR A 10 19.18 -1.21 18.23
CA TYR A 10 18.89 -1.61 16.85
C TYR A 10 17.86 -0.70 16.17
N VAL A 11 16.98 -0.01 16.92
CA VAL A 11 16.06 0.99 16.34
C VAL A 11 16.84 2.24 15.95
N ARG A 12 17.77 2.68 16.81
CA ARG A 12 18.65 3.82 16.52
C ARG A 12 19.58 3.59 15.33
N ALA A 13 19.94 2.33 15.07
CA ALA A 13 20.82 1.95 13.96
C ALA A 13 20.12 1.96 12.59
N ILE A 14 18.78 2.06 12.54
CA ILE A 14 18.03 2.04 11.28
C ILE A 14 18.14 3.42 10.61
N ALA A 15 18.68 3.44 9.39
CA ALA A 15 18.57 4.62 8.54
C ALA A 15 17.08 4.88 8.20
N PRO A 16 16.57 6.11 8.34
CA PRO A 16 15.19 6.43 8.00
C PRO A 16 14.88 6.10 6.54
N TYR A 17 13.78 5.39 6.31
CA TYR A 17 13.30 5.13 4.95
C TYR A 17 12.98 6.45 4.24
N GLN A 18 13.53 6.63 3.04
CA GLN A 18 13.27 7.77 2.18
C GLN A 18 12.23 7.36 1.12
N PRO A 19 10.94 7.70 1.30
CA PRO A 19 9.93 7.40 0.30
C PRO A 19 10.19 8.17 -0.99
N GLY A 20 9.68 7.66 -2.11
CA GLY A 20 9.69 8.40 -3.37
C GLY A 20 8.96 9.74 -3.22
N LYS A 21 9.56 10.81 -3.78
CA LYS A 21 9.00 12.17 -3.71
C LYS A 21 7.60 12.22 -4.36
N PRO A 22 6.58 12.78 -3.69
CA PRO A 22 5.27 12.99 -4.29
C PRO A 22 5.35 13.84 -5.55
N ILE A 23 4.51 13.55 -6.56
CA ILE A 23 4.49 14.33 -7.82
C ILE A 23 4.22 15.81 -7.53
N SER A 24 3.27 16.10 -6.64
CA SER A 24 2.87 17.47 -6.29
C SER A 24 4.00 18.27 -5.62
N GLU A 25 4.84 17.61 -4.83
CA GLU A 25 6.02 18.22 -4.23
C GLU A 25 7.07 18.56 -5.29
N LEU A 26 7.39 17.61 -6.16
CA LEU A 26 8.30 17.80 -7.28
C LEU A 26 7.83 18.93 -8.21
N ALA A 27 6.54 18.97 -8.52
CA ALA A 27 5.94 19.98 -9.38
C ALA A 27 6.12 21.39 -8.81
N ARG A 28 5.88 21.57 -7.49
CA ARG A 28 6.08 22.85 -6.81
C ARG A 28 7.55 23.28 -6.79
N GLU A 29 8.46 22.37 -6.48
CA GLU A 29 9.90 22.67 -6.41
C GLU A 29 10.50 23.05 -7.76
N MET A 30 10.07 22.36 -8.83
CA MET A 30 10.62 22.54 -10.17
C MET A 30 9.83 23.53 -11.03
N GLY A 31 8.71 24.07 -10.53
CA GLY A 31 7.83 24.95 -11.30
C GLY A 31 7.17 24.24 -12.50
N LEU A 32 6.87 22.94 -12.37
CA LEU A 32 6.27 22.12 -13.43
C LEU A 32 4.75 22.09 -13.31
N ASP A 33 4.08 21.93 -14.44
CA ASP A 33 2.66 21.55 -14.47
C ASP A 33 2.53 20.07 -14.09
N GLU A 34 1.97 19.81 -12.91
CA GLU A 34 1.77 18.47 -12.35
C GLU A 34 1.10 17.51 -13.35
N LYS A 35 0.15 18.02 -14.15
CA LYS A 35 -0.61 17.20 -15.13
C LYS A 35 0.24 16.70 -16.28
N LYS A 36 1.42 17.29 -16.51
CA LYS A 36 2.36 16.90 -17.57
C LYS A 36 3.43 15.92 -17.08
N ILE A 37 3.47 15.61 -15.78
CA ILE A 37 4.46 14.70 -15.23
C ILE A 37 4.04 13.26 -15.50
N VAL A 38 4.91 12.52 -16.19
CA VAL A 38 4.77 11.08 -16.40
C VAL A 38 5.48 10.35 -15.26
N LYS A 39 4.72 9.75 -14.34
CA LYS A 39 5.27 9.02 -13.19
C LYS A 39 5.68 7.60 -13.56
N LEU A 40 6.97 7.30 -13.46
CA LEU A 40 7.56 5.97 -13.73
C LEU A 40 8.48 5.49 -12.58
N ALA A 41 8.26 5.99 -11.36
CA ALA A 41 9.20 5.85 -10.24
C ALA A 41 8.74 4.90 -9.10
N SER A 42 7.59 4.23 -9.24
CA SER A 42 7.01 3.45 -8.13
C SER A 42 6.40 2.09 -8.54
N ASN A 43 6.74 1.59 -9.74
CA ASN A 43 6.22 0.33 -10.29
C ASN A 43 4.68 0.26 -10.32
N GLU A 44 4.01 1.41 -10.44
CA GLU A 44 2.56 1.48 -10.54
C GLU A 44 2.08 0.90 -11.87
N ASN A 45 0.92 0.23 -11.87
CA ASN A 45 0.33 -0.29 -13.10
C ASN A 45 -0.27 0.86 -13.93
N PRO A 46 0.24 1.17 -15.13
CA PRO A 46 -0.26 2.28 -15.95
C PRO A 46 -1.68 2.07 -16.47
N LEU A 47 -2.20 0.84 -16.44
CA LEU A 47 -3.59 0.53 -16.80
C LEU A 47 -4.58 0.88 -15.67
N GLY A 48 -4.08 1.23 -14.49
CA GLY A 48 -4.87 1.52 -13.31
C GLY A 48 -5.49 0.27 -12.66
N VAL A 49 -6.53 0.50 -11.86
CA VAL A 49 -7.23 -0.56 -11.13
C VAL A 49 -8.09 -1.43 -12.06
N SER A 50 -8.11 -2.75 -11.83
CA SER A 50 -8.99 -3.69 -12.54
C SER A 50 -10.46 -3.23 -12.51
N PRO A 51 -11.22 -3.30 -13.63
CA PRO A 51 -12.64 -2.97 -13.64
C PRO A 51 -13.48 -3.77 -12.64
N LYS A 52 -13.11 -5.04 -12.40
CA LYS A 52 -13.77 -5.90 -11.40
C LYS A 52 -13.50 -5.42 -9.98
N ALA A 53 -12.25 -5.06 -9.67
CA ALA A 53 -11.87 -4.51 -8.37
C ALA A 53 -12.56 -3.17 -8.11
N ARG A 54 -12.61 -2.28 -9.12
CA ARG A 54 -13.33 -1.00 -9.03
C ARG A 54 -14.82 -1.20 -8.73
N ALA A 55 -15.47 -2.19 -9.34
CA ALA A 55 -16.87 -2.49 -9.06
C ALA A 55 -17.06 -3.03 -7.62
N ALA A 56 -16.19 -3.93 -7.16
CA ALA A 56 -16.23 -4.45 -5.79
C ALA A 56 -16.03 -3.34 -4.74
N ILE A 57 -15.04 -2.46 -4.94
CA ILE A 57 -14.80 -1.31 -4.05
C ILE A 57 -16.06 -0.44 -3.95
N LYS A 58 -16.69 -0.10 -5.09
CA LYS A 58 -17.92 0.71 -5.11
C LYS A 58 -19.06 0.08 -4.31
N LYS A 59 -19.19 -1.25 -4.37
CA LYS A 59 -20.22 -2.00 -3.64
C LYS A 59 -20.00 -1.94 -2.11
N GLU A 60 -18.75 -1.94 -1.67
CA GLU A 60 -18.40 -1.99 -0.24
C GLU A 60 -18.25 -0.61 0.43
N LEU A 61 -18.40 0.50 -0.31
CA LEU A 61 -18.21 1.85 0.25
C LEU A 61 -19.05 2.12 1.50
N ALA A 62 -20.26 1.58 1.58
CA ALA A 62 -21.15 1.74 2.73
C ALA A 62 -20.69 0.98 3.99
N GLN A 63 -19.75 0.03 3.85
CA GLN A 63 -19.27 -0.81 4.95
C GLN A 63 -17.94 -0.32 5.54
N LEU A 64 -17.34 0.75 5.01
CA LEU A 64 -16.00 1.24 5.42
C LEU A 64 -15.88 1.63 6.91
N GLY A 65 -17.01 1.86 7.60
CA GLY A 65 -17.01 2.14 9.04
C GLY A 65 -16.84 0.89 9.93
N ARG A 66 -16.81 -0.31 9.36
CA ARG A 66 -16.62 -1.57 10.08
C ARG A 66 -15.18 -2.05 9.93
N TYR A 67 -14.67 -2.70 10.97
CA TYR A 67 -13.42 -3.46 10.83
C TYR A 67 -13.59 -4.57 9.78
N PRO A 68 -12.55 -4.86 8.98
CA PRO A 68 -12.56 -6.00 8.07
C PRO A 68 -12.53 -7.31 8.87
N ASP A 69 -12.73 -8.43 8.18
CA ASP A 69 -12.38 -9.74 8.72
C ASP A 69 -10.87 -9.81 8.98
N GLY A 70 -10.48 -9.87 10.26
CA GLY A 70 -9.09 -9.89 10.69
C GLY A 70 -8.28 -11.11 10.26
N ASN A 71 -8.93 -12.20 9.82
CA ASN A 71 -8.24 -13.38 9.29
C ASN A 71 -8.19 -13.41 7.75
N ALA A 72 -8.86 -12.46 7.07
CA ALA A 72 -8.98 -12.42 5.62
C ALA A 72 -9.45 -13.76 5.01
N PHE A 73 -10.43 -14.42 5.64
CA PHE A 73 -10.88 -15.78 5.33
C PHE A 73 -11.21 -15.97 3.84
N GLU A 74 -12.04 -15.10 3.27
CA GLU A 74 -12.43 -15.22 1.85
C GLU A 74 -11.25 -15.02 0.90
N LEU A 75 -10.31 -14.12 1.24
CA LEU A 75 -9.13 -13.84 0.42
C LEU A 75 -8.14 -14.99 0.47
N LYS A 76 -7.84 -15.55 1.66
CA LYS A 76 -6.98 -16.73 1.80
C LYS A 76 -7.55 -17.91 1.02
N ALA A 77 -8.85 -18.19 1.15
CA ALA A 77 -9.50 -19.26 0.41
C ALA A 77 -9.41 -19.05 -1.13
N ALA A 78 -9.59 -17.81 -1.61
CA ALA A 78 -9.46 -17.50 -3.03
C ALA A 78 -8.02 -17.68 -3.55
N LEU A 79 -7.01 -17.26 -2.78
CA LEU A 79 -5.60 -17.40 -3.12
C LEU A 79 -5.16 -18.87 -3.08
N ALA A 80 -5.56 -19.62 -2.06
CA ALA A 80 -5.28 -21.05 -1.90
C ALA A 80 -5.76 -21.83 -3.12
N ARG A 81 -7.02 -21.62 -3.53
CA ARG A 81 -7.56 -22.21 -4.77
C ARG A 81 -6.80 -21.77 -6.03
N ARG A 82 -6.42 -20.50 -6.12
CA ARG A 82 -5.74 -19.95 -7.31
C ARG A 82 -4.34 -20.52 -7.50
N TYR A 83 -3.62 -20.76 -6.40
CA TYR A 83 -2.23 -21.22 -6.41
C TYR A 83 -2.06 -22.70 -6.11
N GLY A 84 -3.13 -23.42 -5.72
CA GLY A 84 -3.08 -24.85 -5.44
C GLY A 84 -2.32 -25.19 -4.16
N VAL A 85 -2.41 -24.33 -3.14
CA VAL A 85 -1.72 -24.49 -1.85
C VAL A 85 -2.73 -24.51 -0.70
N PRO A 86 -2.41 -25.13 0.46
CA PRO A 86 -3.24 -25.03 1.66
C PRO A 86 -3.39 -23.58 2.15
N GLU A 87 -4.53 -23.26 2.78
CA GLU A 87 -4.79 -21.91 3.31
C GLU A 87 -3.80 -21.52 4.43
N GLU A 88 -3.28 -22.50 5.16
CA GLU A 88 -2.28 -22.33 6.22
C GLU A 88 -0.94 -21.83 5.68
N CYS A 89 -0.69 -21.97 4.38
CA CYS A 89 0.48 -21.42 3.70
C CYS A 89 0.32 -19.94 3.32
N ILE A 90 -0.82 -19.30 3.64
CA ILE A 90 -1.15 -17.93 3.20
C ILE A 90 -1.37 -17.02 4.41
N VAL A 91 -0.59 -15.94 4.45
CA VAL A 91 -0.77 -14.81 5.39
C VAL A 91 -1.08 -13.57 4.57
N VAL A 92 -2.04 -12.78 5.06
CA VAL A 92 -2.49 -11.50 4.51
C VAL A 92 -2.34 -10.45 5.58
#